data_AF-A0A2H9TDG5-F1
#
_entry.id   AF-A0A2H9TDG5-F1
#
_cell.length_a   1.000
_cell.length_b   1.000
_cell.length_c   1.000
_cell.angle_alpha   90.00
_cell.angle_beta   90.00
_cell.angle_gamma   90.00
#
_symmetry.space_group_name_H-M   'P 1'
#
loop_
_entity.id
_entity.type
_entity.pdbx_description
1 polymer ?
#
loop_
_entity_poly.entity_id
_entity_poly.type
_entity_poly.pdbx_seq_one_letter_code
_entity_poly.pdbx_strand_id
1 'polypeptide(L)' 'MGKVIVKDVVKRKPGHLYYVDGKGNVCEAVMARGGKRKKKVAKKPVKKPVKKKAVKKKRK' A
#
# COMPACT_ATOMS: atom_id res chain seq x y z
N MET A 1 35.42 10.83 2.42
CA MET A 1 34.45 11.63 1.64
C MET A 1 33.98 10.78 0.46
N GLY A 2 32.67 10.65 0.24
CA GLY A 2 32.14 9.86 -0.87
C GLY A 2 32.40 10.53 -2.22
N LYS A 3 32.69 9.74 -3.26
CA LYS A 3 32.87 10.20 -4.65
C LYS A 3 31.57 10.02 -5.42
N VAL A 4 31.08 11.08 -6.07
CA VAL A 4 29.95 10.99 -7.00
C VAL A 4 30.44 10.31 -8.28
N ILE A 5 29.87 9.15 -8.61
CA ILE A 5 30.28 8.35 -9.77
C ILE A 5 29.58 8.85 -11.04
N VAL A 6 28.29 9.19 -10.96
CA VAL A 6 27.47 9.64 -12.10
C VAL A 6 26.45 10.67 -11.62
N LYS A 7 26.23 11.72 -12.41
CA LYS A 7 25.18 12.75 -12.20
C LYS A 7 24.00 12.49 -13.15
N ASP A 8 22.82 12.96 -12.76
CA ASP A 8 21.61 12.97 -13.62
C ASP A 8 21.16 11.60 -14.16
N VAL A 9 21.40 10.53 -13.41
CA VAL A 9 21.06 9.15 -13.79
C VAL A 9 19.55 8.96 -14.04
N VAL A 10 18.70 9.82 -13.48
CA VAL A 10 17.24 9.65 -13.51
C VAL A 10 16.55 10.95 -13.88
N LYS A 11 15.73 10.90 -14.95
CA LYS A 11 14.83 12.00 -15.32
C LYS A 11 13.59 11.95 -14.43
N ARG A 12 13.43 12.95 -13.56
CA ARG A 12 12.31 13.02 -12.62
C ARG A 12 11.06 13.55 -13.30
N LYS A 13 9.95 12.83 -13.14
CA LYS A 13 8.64 13.24 -13.64
C LYS A 13 7.88 14.05 -12.58
N PRO A 14 7.13 15.08 -12.98
CA PRO A 14 6.29 15.82 -12.04
C PRO A 14 5.20 14.90 -11.47
N GLY A 15 4.96 14.98 -10.16
CA GLY A 15 3.94 14.17 -9.48
C GLY A 15 4.40 12.78 -9.01
N HIS A 16 5.69 12.47 -9.14
CA HIS A 16 6.28 11.22 -8.66
C HIS A 16 7.29 11.46 -7.52
N LEU A 17 7.26 10.60 -6.51
CA LEU A 17 8.24 10.51 -5.43
C LEU A 17 9.37 9.56 -5.83
N TYR A 18 10.60 10.04 -5.77
CA TYR A 18 11.80 9.25 -6.01
C TYR A 18 12.55 9.04 -4.70
N TYR A 19 12.88 7.80 -4.36
CA TYR A 19 13.59 7.44 -3.13
C TYR A 19 14.57 6.29 -3.38
N VAL A 20 15.48 6.09 -2.43
CA VAL A 20 16.44 4.97 -2.44
C VAL A 20 15.96 3.91 -1.44
N ASP A 21 15.86 2.66 -1.88
CA ASP A 21 15.51 1.55 -0.98
C ASP A 21 16.73 1.07 -0.17
N GLY A 22 16.52 0.16 0.78
CA GLY A 22 17.62 -0.39 1.59
C GLY A 22 18.63 -1.22 0.78
N LYS A 23 18.33 -1.56 -0.48
CA LYS A 23 19.23 -2.27 -1.40
C LYS A 23 20.01 -1.29 -2.31
N GLY A 24 19.76 0.01 -2.19
CA GLY A 24 20.43 1.04 -2.99
C GLY A 24 19.79 1.32 -4.35
N ASN A 25 18.59 0.80 -4.63
CA ASN A 25 17.89 1.05 -5.89
C ASN A 25 17.12 2.37 -5.83
N VAL A 26 17.02 3.05 -6.97
CA VAL A 26 16.13 4.20 -7.12
C VAL A 26 14.72 3.72 -7.50
N CYS A 27 13.74 4.02 -6.67
CA CYS A 27 12.34 3.65 -6.89
C CYS A 27 11.47 4.88 -7.19
N GLU A 28 10.37 4.68 -7.93
CA GLU A 28 9.40 5.70 -8.32
C GLU A 28 8.00 5.36 -7.75
N ALA A 29 7.33 6.32 -7.12
CA ALA A 29 5.96 6.17 -6.63
C ALA A 29 5.08 7.38 -7.00
N VAL A 30 3.83 7.14 -7.42
CA VAL A 30 2.87 8.21 -7.74
C VAL A 30 2.44 8.91 -6.45
N MET A 31 2.61 10.23 -6.37
CA MET A 31 2.21 11.00 -5.20
C MET A 31 0.68 11.06 -5.09
N ALA A 32 0.17 10.77 -3.90
CA ALA A 32 -1.23 11.06 -3.56
C ALA A 32 -1.42 12.56 -3.32
N ARG A 33 -1.43 13.37 -4.38
CA ARG A 33 -1.77 14.79 -4.27
C ARG A 33 -3.26 14.91 -3.93
N GLY A 34 -3.56 15.65 -2.87
CA GLY A 34 -4.94 15.93 -2.46
C GLY A 34 -5.70 16.64 -3.58
N GLY A 35 -6.87 16.12 -3.95
CA GLY A 35 -7.67 16.67 -5.04
C GLY A 35 -8.89 15.83 -5.40
N LYS A 36 -8.84 14.52 -5.12
CA LYS A 36 -10.04 13.67 -5.12
C LYS A 36 -10.10 12.87 -3.82
N ARG A 37 -11.03 13.23 -2.93
CA ARG A 37 -11.47 12.34 -1.86
C ARG A 37 -11.92 11.04 -2.53
N LYS A 38 -11.15 9.95 -2.41
CA LYS A 38 -11.67 8.63 -2.72
C LYS A 38 -12.90 8.45 -1.84
N LYS A 39 -14.10 8.44 -2.44
CA LYS A 39 -15.33 8.03 -1.76
C LYS A 39 -14.97 6.70 -1.10
N LYS A 40 -15.05 6.63 0.24
CA LYS A 40 -14.77 5.38 0.97
C LYS A 40 -15.65 4.32 0.31
N VAL A 41 -15.06 3.44 -0.50
CA VAL A 41 -15.77 2.26 -0.96
C VAL A 41 -15.98 1.50 0.35
N ALA A 42 -17.22 1.50 0.83
CA ALA A 42 -17.60 0.73 2.00
C ALA A 42 -17.06 -0.68 1.76
N LYS A 43 -16.11 -1.11 2.60
CA LYS A 43 -15.60 -2.47 2.56
C LYS A 43 -16.85 -3.35 2.65
N LYS A 44 -17.22 -4.04 1.57
CA LYS A 44 -18.26 -5.07 1.65
C LYS A 44 -17.81 -6.00 2.78
N PRO A 45 -18.63 -6.21 3.83
CA PRO A 45 -18.23 -7.11 4.90
C PRO A 45 -18.00 -8.47 4.25
N VAL A 46 -16.75 -8.94 4.32
CA VAL A 46 -16.43 -10.33 3.99
C VAL A 46 -17.36 -11.16 4.86
N LYS A 47 -18.34 -11.82 4.22
CA LYS A 47 -19.24 -12.76 4.90
C LYS A 47 -18.33 -13.78 5.57
N LYS A 48 -18.21 -13.69 6.90
CA LYS A 48 -17.54 -14.71 7.71
C LYS A 48 -18.14 -16.06 7.31
N PRO A 49 -17.35 -17.05 6.87
CA PRO A 49 -17.90 -18.37 6.61
C PRO A 49 -18.55 -18.85 7.90
N VAL A 50 -19.83 -19.20 7.80
CA VAL A 50 -20.66 -19.70 8.88
C VAL A 50 -19.97 -20.94 9.45
N LYS A 51 -19.19 -20.77 10.54
CA LYS A 51 -18.86 -21.88 11.43
C LYS A 51 -20.19 -22.34 12.00
N LYS A 52 -20.74 -23.42 11.43
CA LYS A 52 -21.89 -24.16 11.94
C LYS A 52 -21.74 -24.30 13.45
N LYS A 53 -22.48 -23.49 14.21
CA LYS A 53 -22.68 -23.70 15.65
C LYS A 53 -23.69 -24.84 15.77
N ALA A 54 -23.24 -25.99 16.22
CA ALA A 54 -24.08 -26.94 16.93
C ALA A 54 -23.22 -27.71 17.93
N VAL A 55 -22.67 -26.98 18.90
CA VAL A 55 -22.09 -27.58 20.12
C VAL A 55 -23.15 -27.49 21.22
N LYS A 56 -23.63 -28.68 21.59
CA LYS A 56 -24.02 -29.13 22.95
C LYS A 56 -25.29 -28.56 23.60
N LYS A 57 -26.27 -29.48 23.74
CA LYS A 57 -26.76 -30.06 25.01
C LYS A 57 -27.45 -29.10 25.99
N LYS A 58 -28.76 -29.31 26.23
CA LYS A 58 -29.40 -29.51 27.56
C LYS A 58 -30.94 -29.54 27.39
N ARG A 59 -31.57 -30.67 27.70
CA ARG A 59 -32.35 -30.97 28.92
C ARG A 59 -33.84 -30.69 28.73
N LYS A 60 -34.62 -31.75 28.67
CA LYS A 60 -35.93 -31.79 29.31
C LYS A 60 -35.77 -32.63 30.57
#